data_AF-A0A522E976-F1
#
_entry.id   AF-A0A522E976-F1
#
_cell.length_a   1.000
_cell.length_b   1.000
_cell.length_c   1.000
_cell.angle_alpha   90.00
_cell.angle_beta   90.00
_cell.angle_gamma   90.00
#
_symmetry.space_group_name_H-M   'P 1'
#
loop_
_entity.id
_entity.type
_entity.pdbx_description
1 polymer ?
#
loop_
_entity_poly.entity_id
_entity_poly.type
_entity_poly.pdbx_seq_one_letter_code
_entity_poly.pdbx_strand_id
1 'polypeptide(L)'
;MNKISMSSRIILAIASLLLIATYFVPIWRIDLFAPQYPEGLIMKIWLNDIKGQVDIINGLNHYIGMRKINVAMFPEFDFLVYVVGFYILLGLAIAIVGNRKILFWYLVFTAFGGVFAMFDFYRWGYEYGHDLDPTAPIKVPGLSYQPPMFGHKRLLNFDAYSFPDIGGWIILGAALIAFLVWFYEWYRMHKKKMKLQAALVTALIPLFFASCSAKPEPFNYGKDICYNCKMGIIDPKFGAEIVTKKGKLYKFDDIGCMVRLLKSGSIEQKDIAQTVVINYEKQNDFLDVKKASFAASNILRSPMNFNIAAFASEEVATKFLSGKNGNEMTWDELYKRIE
;
A
#
# COMPACT_ATOMS: atom_id res chain seq x y z
N MET A 1 -0.50 -22.24 13.32
CA MET A 1 0.77 -22.29 12.55
C MET A 1 1.51 -20.96 12.71
N ASN A 2 2.54 -20.87 13.56
CA ASN A 2 3.41 -19.68 13.67
C ASN A 2 4.89 -20.08 13.49
N LYS A 3 5.14 -21.28 12.96
CA LYS A 3 6.46 -21.89 12.91
C LYS A 3 7.24 -21.35 11.72
N ILE A 4 8.44 -20.85 11.99
CA ILE A 4 9.41 -20.33 11.03
C ILE A 4 10.16 -21.52 10.38
N SER A 5 10.56 -21.40 9.12
CA SER A 5 11.38 -22.42 8.42
C SER A 5 12.78 -22.56 9.01
N MET A 6 13.43 -23.70 8.73
CA MET A 6 14.79 -23.94 9.23
C MET A 6 15.81 -22.96 8.64
N SER A 7 15.69 -22.63 7.35
CA SER A 7 16.56 -21.64 6.69
C SER A 7 16.40 -20.25 7.33
N SER A 8 15.17 -19.80 7.56
CA SER A 8 14.91 -18.53 8.25
C SER A 8 15.42 -18.52 9.70
N ARG A 9 15.37 -19.65 10.41
CA ARG A 9 15.95 -19.79 11.75
C ARG A 9 17.48 -19.67 11.73
N ILE A 10 18.14 -20.30 10.75
CA ILE A 10 19.60 -20.18 10.58
C ILE A 10 19.99 -18.73 10.26
N ILE A 11 19.27 -18.06 9.36
CA ILE A 11 19.51 -16.66 9.01
C ILE A 11 19.36 -15.75 10.25
N LEU A 12 18.32 -15.96 11.07
CA LEU A 12 18.14 -15.21 12.32
C LEU A 12 19.27 -15.46 13.31
N ALA A 13 19.75 -16.71 13.43
CA ALA A 13 20.87 -17.04 14.31
C ALA A 13 22.16 -16.34 13.86
N ILE A 14 22.46 -16.36 12.55
CA ILE A 14 23.62 -15.65 11.99
C ILE A 14 23.50 -14.15 12.23
N ALA A 15 22.34 -13.55 11.94
CA ALA A 15 22.09 -12.13 12.18
C ALA A 15 22.26 -11.74 13.66
N SER A 16 21.84 -12.61 14.58
CA SER A 16 22.02 -12.40 16.01
C SER A 16 23.49 -12.48 16.43
N LEU A 17 24.24 -13.46 15.90
CA LEU A 17 25.66 -13.62 16.20
C LEU A 17 26.51 -12.49 15.60
N LEU A 18 26.11 -11.90 14.48
CA LEU A 18 26.80 -10.75 13.89
C LEU A 18 26.88 -9.55 14.85
N LEU A 19 25.91 -9.40 15.76
CA LEU A 19 25.94 -8.34 16.77
C LEU A 19 27.13 -8.48 17.74
N ILE A 20 27.76 -9.65 17.87
CA ILE A 20 29.00 -9.82 18.67
C ILE A 20 30.12 -8.92 18.16
N ALA A 21 30.18 -8.65 16.85
CA ALA A 21 31.18 -7.76 16.29
C ALA A 21 31.09 -6.33 16.86
N THR A 22 29.90 -5.88 17.28
CA THR A 22 29.67 -4.51 17.82
C THR A 22 30.40 -4.23 19.14
N TYR A 23 30.86 -5.27 19.85
CA TYR A 23 31.73 -5.12 21.02
C TYR A 23 33.15 -4.69 20.66
N PHE A 24 33.54 -4.84 19.39
CA PHE A 24 34.91 -4.63 18.92
C PHE A 24 35.02 -3.51 17.89
N VAL A 25 33.91 -2.85 17.54
CA VAL A 25 33.89 -1.76 16.57
C VAL A 25 33.04 -0.59 17.08
N PRO A 26 33.34 0.65 16.65
CA PRO A 26 32.52 1.81 17.00
C PRO A 26 31.10 1.70 16.41
N ILE A 27 30.11 2.21 17.14
CA ILE A 27 28.71 2.24 16.72
C ILE A 27 28.43 3.50 15.92
N TRP A 28 29.00 4.62 16.35
CA TRP A 28 28.75 5.94 15.78
C TRP A 28 30.04 6.71 15.61
N ARG A 29 30.07 7.59 14.60
CA ARG A 29 31.21 8.44 14.28
C ARG A 29 30.75 9.88 14.09
N ILE A 30 31.52 10.79 14.68
CA ILE A 30 31.38 12.23 14.51
C ILE A 30 32.71 12.75 13.98
N ASP A 31 32.67 13.42 12.83
CA ASP A 31 33.82 14.09 12.22
C ASP A 31 33.63 15.60 12.32
N LEU A 32 34.67 16.32 12.74
CA LEU A 32 34.67 17.77 12.89
C LEU A 32 35.85 18.38 12.13
N PHE A 33 35.56 19.29 11.21
CA PHE A 33 36.57 19.99 10.41
C PHE A 33 36.61 21.45 10.83
N ALA A 34 37.83 21.97 10.98
CA ALA A 34 38.10 23.36 11.36
C ALA A 34 39.26 23.90 10.51
N PRO A 35 39.39 25.22 10.34
CA PRO A 35 40.55 25.80 9.65
C PRO A 35 41.89 25.41 10.29
N GLN A 36 41.91 25.21 11.62
CA GLN A 36 43.10 24.79 12.37
C GLN A 36 43.39 23.27 12.25
N TYR A 37 42.40 22.48 11.86
CA TYR A 37 42.46 21.01 11.74
C TYR A 37 41.88 20.58 10.39
N PRO A 38 42.54 20.93 9.26
CA PRO A 38 42.06 20.61 7.91
C PRO A 38 41.98 19.10 7.65
N GLU A 39 42.77 18.29 8.34
CA GLU A 39 42.74 16.83 8.33
C GLU A 39 41.48 16.24 8.98
N GLY A 40 40.78 17.03 9.79
CA GLY A 40 39.57 16.63 10.50
C GLY A 40 39.85 15.95 11.84
N LEU A 41 39.00 16.24 12.82
CA LEU A 41 38.97 15.62 14.12
C LEU A 41 37.90 14.54 14.17
N ILE A 42 38.25 13.37 14.70
CA ILE A 42 37.34 12.22 14.73
C ILE A 42 37.02 11.85 16.18
N MET A 43 35.72 11.74 16.47
CA MET A 43 35.20 11.13 17.70
C MET A 43 34.39 9.89 17.35
N LYS A 44 34.64 8.80 18.06
CA LYS A 44 33.99 7.50 17.86
C LYS A 44 33.29 7.06 19.13
N ILE A 45 32.02 6.73 19.02
CA ILE A 45 31.19 6.24 20.12
C ILE A 45 31.12 4.73 20.03
N TRP A 46 31.53 4.06 21.10
CA TRP A 46 31.50 2.61 21.28
C TRP A 46 30.34 2.23 22.21
N LEU A 47 30.11 0.94 22.44
CA LEU A 47 29.05 0.49 23.36
C LEU A 47 29.22 1.02 24.79
N ASN A 48 30.46 1.27 25.20
CA ASN A 48 30.80 1.59 26.58
C ASN A 48 31.86 2.70 26.71
N ASP A 49 32.22 3.37 25.61
CA ASP A 49 33.37 4.28 25.60
C ASP A 49 33.28 5.29 24.46
N ILE A 50 34.05 6.37 24.56
CA ILE A 50 34.24 7.36 23.50
C ILE A 50 35.74 7.50 23.23
N LYS A 51 36.14 7.28 21.98
CA LYS A 51 37.54 7.29 21.55
C LYS A 51 37.77 8.27 20.41
N GLY A 52 39.03 8.47 20.06
CA GLY A 52 39.46 9.40 19.03
C GLY A 52 40.08 10.63 19.66
N GLN A 53 39.90 11.79 19.02
CA GLN A 53 40.59 13.03 19.37
C GLN A 53 39.75 13.88 20.35
N VAL A 54 39.14 13.22 21.34
CA VAL A 54 38.17 13.81 22.27
C VAL A 54 38.78 14.95 23.08
N ASP A 55 40.04 14.84 23.51
CA ASP A 55 40.71 15.90 24.27
C ASP A 55 40.94 17.16 23.45
N ILE A 56 41.24 17.02 22.15
CA ILE A 56 41.39 18.17 21.24
C ILE A 56 40.02 18.83 21.02
N ILE A 57 38.98 18.03 20.77
CA ILE A 57 37.61 18.50 20.63
C ILE A 57 37.16 19.23 21.91
N ASN A 58 37.48 18.71 23.10
CA ASN A 58 37.21 19.37 24.37
C ASN A 58 37.93 20.71 24.53
N GLY A 59 39.17 20.81 24.04
CA GLY A 59 39.88 22.08 23.98
C GLY A 59 39.17 23.13 23.11
N LEU A 60 38.59 22.69 21.97
CA LEU A 60 37.78 23.57 21.11
C LEU A 60 36.45 23.97 21.77
N ASN A 61 35.77 23.03 22.40
CA ASN A 61 34.47 23.23 23.06
C ASN A 61 34.53 24.28 24.16
N HIS A 62 35.65 24.34 24.89
CA HIS A 62 35.88 25.33 25.94
C HIS A 62 35.72 26.77 25.45
N TYR A 63 36.12 27.09 24.21
CA TYR A 63 36.03 28.46 23.68
C TYR A 63 34.60 28.94 23.45
N ILE A 64 33.68 28.02 23.17
CA ILE A 64 32.26 28.31 22.89
C ILE A 64 31.34 27.91 24.03
N GLY A 65 31.90 27.53 25.18
CA GLY A 65 31.15 27.22 26.40
C GLY A 65 30.46 25.86 26.41
N MET A 66 30.78 24.96 25.48
CA MET A 66 30.25 23.60 25.50
C MET A 66 30.93 22.78 26.62
N ARG A 67 30.15 21.90 27.28
CA ARG A 67 30.63 21.05 28.38
C ARG A 67 31.74 20.10 27.90
N LYS A 68 32.63 19.70 28.82
CA LYS A 68 33.70 18.74 28.50
C LYS A 68 33.13 17.35 28.28
N ILE A 69 33.31 16.81 27.07
CA ILE A 69 32.93 15.45 26.70
C ILE A 69 33.75 14.44 27.49
N ASN A 70 33.06 13.60 28.26
CA ASN A 70 33.61 12.47 28.97
C ASN A 70 32.57 11.35 29.09
N VAL A 71 33.04 10.13 29.37
CA VAL A 71 32.22 8.91 29.47
C VAL A 71 31.13 9.01 30.55
N ALA A 72 31.39 9.70 31.66
CA ALA A 72 30.43 9.79 32.77
C ALA A 72 29.15 10.59 32.44
N MET A 73 29.14 11.30 31.31
CA MET A 73 27.92 11.99 30.82
C MET A 73 26.92 11.04 30.15
N PHE A 74 27.32 9.79 29.89
CA PHE A 74 26.54 8.80 29.15
C PHE A 74 26.29 7.58 30.05
N PRO A 75 25.31 7.65 30.98
CA PRO A 75 24.99 6.53 31.86
C PRO A 75 24.59 5.26 31.11
N GLU A 76 24.20 5.38 29.84
CA GLU A 76 23.88 4.28 28.93
C GLU A 76 25.06 3.33 28.73
N PHE A 77 26.30 3.84 28.77
CA PHE A 77 27.50 3.02 28.58
C PHE A 77 27.67 1.93 29.63
N ASP A 78 27.10 2.12 30.83
CA ASP A 78 27.13 1.11 31.89
C ASP A 78 26.24 -0.10 31.58
N PHE A 79 25.23 0.06 30.72
CA PHE A 79 24.26 -1.00 30.45
C PHE A 79 24.10 -1.41 28.97
N LEU A 80 24.56 -0.61 28.01
CA LEU A 80 24.41 -0.90 26.58
C LEU A 80 25.06 -2.22 26.15
N VAL A 81 26.18 -2.60 26.77
CA VAL A 81 26.81 -3.91 26.56
C VAL A 81 25.86 -5.06 26.91
N TYR A 82 25.14 -4.95 28.03
CA TYR A 82 24.16 -5.96 28.44
C TYR A 82 22.92 -5.94 27.56
N VAL A 83 22.49 -4.77 27.07
CA VAL A 83 21.38 -4.63 26.12
C VAL A 83 21.69 -5.37 24.83
N VAL A 84 22.88 -5.18 24.24
CA VAL A 84 23.28 -5.91 23.03
C VAL A 84 23.37 -7.41 23.32
N GLY A 85 23.97 -7.81 24.45
CA GLY A 85 24.00 -9.22 24.88
C GLY A 85 22.60 -9.84 25.00
N PHE A 86 21.65 -9.10 25.58
CA PHE A 86 20.26 -9.51 25.67
C PHE A 86 19.62 -9.70 24.30
N TYR A 87 19.82 -8.77 23.35
CA TYR A 87 19.30 -8.92 21.99
C TYR A 87 19.92 -10.11 21.23
N ILE A 88 21.21 -10.40 21.44
CA ILE A 88 21.86 -11.60 20.89
C ILE A 88 21.18 -12.86 21.43
N LEU A 89 21.06 -12.99 22.75
CA LEU A 89 20.47 -14.17 23.39
C LEU A 89 19.00 -14.35 23.00
N LEU A 90 18.24 -13.25 22.96
CA LEU A 90 16.84 -13.26 22.57
C LEU A 90 16.68 -13.66 21.10
N GLY A 91 17.51 -13.12 20.21
CA GLY A 91 17.52 -13.49 18.79
C GLY A 91 17.84 -14.97 18.57
N LEU A 92 18.83 -15.51 19.29
CA LEU A 92 19.15 -16.95 19.28
C LEU A 92 18.01 -17.80 19.86
N ALA A 93 17.38 -17.37 20.96
CA ALA A 93 16.23 -18.05 21.52
C ALA A 93 15.05 -18.08 20.53
N ILE A 94 14.80 -16.99 19.81
CA ILE A 94 13.78 -16.92 18.75
C ILE A 94 14.14 -17.85 17.58
N ALA A 95 15.42 -17.92 17.20
CA ALA A 95 15.89 -18.86 16.20
C ALA A 95 15.67 -20.32 16.65
N ILE A 96 15.84 -20.65 17.93
CA ILE A 96 15.57 -21.99 18.48
C ILE A 96 14.07 -22.28 18.58
N VAL A 97 13.27 -21.38 19.15
CA VAL A 97 11.82 -21.58 19.32
C VAL A 97 11.11 -21.54 17.96
N GLY A 98 11.59 -20.72 17.03
CA GLY A 98 11.08 -20.61 15.67
C GLY A 98 9.64 -20.09 15.60
N ASN A 99 9.25 -19.16 16.48
CA ASN A 99 7.89 -18.62 16.54
C ASN A 99 7.82 -17.18 15.99
N ARG A 100 7.07 -17.02 14.88
CA ARG A 100 6.89 -15.73 14.17
C ARG A 100 6.24 -14.64 15.02
N LYS A 101 5.36 -14.99 15.98
CA LYS A 101 4.76 -13.98 16.88
C LYS A 101 5.79 -13.42 17.84
N ILE A 102 6.71 -14.25 18.32
CA ILE A 102 7.80 -13.79 19.19
C ILE A 102 8.76 -12.91 18.36
N LEU A 103 9.08 -13.31 17.13
CA LEU A 103 9.86 -12.49 16.20
C LEU A 103 9.21 -11.13 15.91
N PHE A 104 7.88 -11.09 15.76
CA PHE A 104 7.15 -9.83 15.61
C PHE A 104 7.36 -8.89 16.81
N TRP A 105 7.13 -9.41 18.02
CA TRP A 105 7.31 -8.61 19.23
C TRP A 105 8.77 -8.20 19.44
N TYR A 106 9.73 -9.07 19.13
CA TYR A 106 11.15 -8.73 19.08
C TYR A 106 11.42 -7.52 18.19
N LEU A 107 10.88 -7.50 16.96
CA LEU A 107 11.03 -6.36 16.04
C LEU A 107 10.37 -5.08 16.58
N VAL A 108 9.21 -5.21 17.23
CA VAL A 108 8.54 -4.08 17.89
C VAL A 108 9.43 -3.53 19.01
N PHE A 109 9.95 -4.38 19.89
CA PHE A 109 10.87 -3.98 20.96
C PHE A 109 12.17 -3.36 20.40
N THR A 110 12.75 -3.93 19.34
CA THR A 110 13.93 -3.36 18.67
C THR A 110 13.64 -1.97 18.11
N ALA A 111 12.48 -1.78 17.45
CA ALA A 111 12.09 -0.48 16.90
C ALA A 111 11.87 0.56 18.00
N PHE A 112 11.18 0.20 19.09
CA PHE A 112 11.00 1.08 20.24
C PHE A 112 12.34 1.44 20.90
N GLY A 113 13.24 0.46 21.09
CA GLY A 113 14.57 0.70 21.64
C GLY A 113 15.40 1.64 20.75
N GLY A 114 15.33 1.47 19.43
CA GLY A 114 15.98 2.36 18.47
C GLY A 114 15.43 3.79 18.53
N VAL A 115 14.10 3.96 18.55
CA VAL A 115 13.47 5.28 18.69
C VAL A 115 13.86 5.95 20.01
N PHE A 116 13.88 5.20 21.10
CA PHE A 116 14.28 5.70 22.42
C PHE A 116 15.74 6.16 22.43
N ALA A 117 16.66 5.36 21.87
CA ALA A 117 18.07 5.72 21.77
C ALA A 117 18.28 6.99 20.92
N MET A 118 17.54 7.13 19.81
CA MET A 118 17.63 8.32 18.96
C MET A 118 17.02 9.56 19.63
N PHE A 119 15.95 9.40 20.39
CA PHE A 119 15.36 10.48 21.18
C PHE A 119 16.33 10.96 22.26
N ASP A 120 16.96 10.03 23.00
CA ASP A 120 17.92 10.39 24.03
C ASP A 120 19.16 11.08 23.43
N PHE A 121 19.69 10.58 22.31
CA PHE A 121 20.77 11.25 21.59
C PHE A 121 20.36 12.66 21.11
N TYR A 122 19.13 12.84 20.60
CA TYR A 122 18.62 14.17 20.25
C TYR A 122 18.61 15.11 21.45
N ARG A 123 18.03 14.66 22.57
CA ARG A 123 17.88 15.42 23.81
C ARG A 123 19.25 15.82 24.36
N TRP A 124 20.17 14.86 24.47
CA TRP A 124 21.53 15.09 24.91
C TRP A 124 22.23 16.12 24.01
N GLY A 125 22.15 15.98 22.69
CA GLY A 125 22.73 16.93 21.74
C GLY A 125 22.12 18.33 21.84
N TYR A 126 20.81 18.42 22.11
CA TYR A 126 20.13 19.69 22.33
C TYR A 126 20.65 20.38 23.59
N GLU A 127 20.66 19.69 24.72
CA GLU A 127 21.19 20.20 25.99
C GLU A 127 22.67 20.59 25.85
N TYR A 128 23.47 19.75 25.20
CA TYR A 128 24.89 20.00 24.96
C TYR A 128 25.15 21.27 24.15
N GLY A 129 24.25 21.60 23.21
CA GLY A 129 24.38 22.75 22.33
C GLY A 129 23.75 24.06 22.80
N HIS A 130 22.88 24.00 23.81
CA HIS A 130 22.10 25.15 24.30
C HIS A 130 22.40 25.53 25.75
N ASP A 131 22.94 24.61 26.54
CA ASP A 131 23.41 24.84 27.90
C ASP A 131 24.91 25.22 27.87
N LEU A 132 25.18 26.45 27.41
CA LEU A 132 26.53 26.98 27.21
C LEU A 132 26.98 27.82 28.41
N ASP A 133 28.25 27.68 28.79
CA ASP A 133 28.86 28.46 29.88
C ASP A 133 28.78 29.96 29.58
N PRO A 134 28.10 30.76 30.43
CA PRO A 134 27.97 32.21 30.24
C PRO A 134 29.29 32.96 30.44
N THR A 135 30.40 32.31 30.79
CA THR A 135 31.74 32.90 30.92
C THR A 135 32.65 32.58 29.73
N ALA A 136 32.16 31.83 28.73
CA ALA A 136 32.96 31.41 27.59
C ALA A 136 33.59 32.58 26.79
N PRO A 137 34.82 32.41 26.26
CA PRO A 137 35.51 33.45 25.49
C PRO A 137 34.76 33.92 24.24
N ILE A 138 34.10 33.01 23.51
CA ILE A 138 33.39 33.30 22.27
C ILE A 138 31.90 33.13 22.52
N LYS A 139 31.15 34.23 22.37
CA LYS A 139 29.69 34.24 22.45
C LYS A 139 29.14 34.88 21.20
N VAL A 140 28.20 34.21 20.56
CA VAL A 140 27.48 34.78 19.42
C VAL A 140 26.00 34.91 19.80
N PRO A 141 25.50 36.13 20.05
CA PRO A 141 24.13 36.34 20.48
C PRO A 141 23.12 35.68 19.53
N GLY A 142 22.23 34.85 20.07
CA GLY A 142 21.20 34.16 19.31
C GLY A 142 21.66 32.93 18.49
N LEU A 143 22.94 32.54 18.59
CA LEU A 143 23.46 31.34 17.92
C LEU A 143 23.82 30.25 18.94
N SER A 144 23.11 29.14 18.88
CA SER A 144 23.41 27.88 19.58
C SER A 144 23.86 26.81 18.57
N TYR A 145 24.59 25.82 19.05
CA TYR A 145 25.04 24.72 18.22
C TYR A 145 24.73 23.36 18.83
N GLN A 146 23.61 22.79 18.40
CA GLN A 146 23.36 21.37 18.58
C GLN A 146 24.14 20.58 17.52
N PRO A 147 25.07 19.69 17.91
CA PRO A 147 25.72 18.76 16.99
C PRO A 147 24.68 17.96 16.18
N PRO A 148 24.93 17.68 14.89
CA PRO A 148 24.00 16.88 14.11
C PRO A 148 23.91 15.48 14.72
N MET A 149 22.69 15.02 14.97
CA MET A 149 22.47 13.62 15.33
C MET A 149 22.71 12.72 14.10
N PHE A 150 22.33 13.17 12.91
CA PHE A 150 22.60 12.50 11.64
C PHE A 150 22.83 13.54 10.54
N GLY A 151 23.77 13.28 9.64
CA GLY A 151 24.05 14.17 8.50
C GLY A 151 25.14 15.20 8.81
N HIS A 152 24.99 16.40 8.25
CA HIS A 152 25.98 17.48 8.31
C HIS A 152 25.38 18.76 8.89
N LYS A 153 26.16 19.50 9.67
CA LYS A 153 25.80 20.84 10.15
C LYS A 153 27.04 21.70 10.30
N ARG A 154 26.96 22.93 9.79
CA ARG A 154 27.99 23.95 9.91
C ARG A 154 27.70 24.92 11.06
N LEU A 155 28.73 25.27 11.81
CA LEU A 155 28.73 26.37 12.78
C LEU A 155 29.92 27.27 12.53
N LEU A 156 29.68 28.52 12.14
CA LEU A 156 30.76 29.44 11.76
C LEU A 156 31.67 28.78 10.70
N ASN A 157 32.96 28.60 11.02
CA ASN A 157 33.94 27.95 10.17
C ASN A 157 34.16 26.47 10.51
N PHE A 158 33.31 25.87 11.34
CA PHE A 158 33.37 24.47 11.71
C PHE A 158 32.30 23.65 10.98
N ASP A 159 32.70 22.53 10.41
CA ASP A 159 31.79 21.55 9.81
C ASP A 159 31.76 20.30 10.68
N ALA A 160 30.57 19.81 11.02
CA ALA A 160 30.44 18.51 11.69
C ALA A 160 29.57 17.55 10.88
N TYR A 161 29.99 16.30 10.85
CA TYR A 161 29.31 15.18 10.24
C TYR A 161 29.04 14.11 11.29
N SER A 162 27.89 13.45 11.22
CA SER A 162 27.46 12.46 12.21
C SER A 162 26.73 11.31 11.53
N PHE A 163 27.27 10.10 11.67
CA PHE A 163 26.75 8.91 11.00
C PHE A 163 27.01 7.63 11.81
N PRO A 164 26.21 6.57 11.58
CA PRO A 164 26.57 5.23 12.04
C PRO A 164 27.96 4.85 11.52
N ASP A 165 28.80 4.33 12.42
CA ASP A 165 30.05 3.66 12.05
C ASP A 165 29.76 2.15 11.87
N ILE A 166 30.79 1.32 11.71
CA ILE A 166 30.68 -0.10 11.37
C ILE A 166 29.67 -0.84 12.28
N GLY A 167 29.74 -0.65 13.60
CA GLY A 167 28.84 -1.28 14.56
C GLY A 167 27.39 -0.84 14.40
N GLY A 168 27.14 0.43 14.11
CA GLY A 168 25.80 0.96 13.85
C GLY A 168 25.19 0.33 12.59
N TRP A 169 25.98 0.19 11.52
CA TRP A 169 25.53 -0.51 10.30
C TRP A 169 25.26 -2.01 10.54
N ILE A 170 26.05 -2.67 11.40
CA ILE A 170 25.80 -4.07 11.79
C ILE A 170 24.45 -4.20 12.51
N ILE A 171 24.15 -3.30 13.47
CA ILE A 171 22.87 -3.30 14.20
C ILE A 171 21.69 -3.07 13.24
N LEU A 172 21.78 -2.06 12.38
CA LEU A 172 20.74 -1.76 11.38
C LEU A 172 20.54 -2.93 10.40
N GLY A 173 21.63 -3.53 9.93
CA GLY A 173 21.60 -4.70 9.05
C GLY A 173 20.97 -5.92 9.71
N ALA A 174 21.31 -6.22 10.97
CA ALA A 174 20.72 -7.32 11.72
C ALA A 174 19.21 -7.12 11.94
N ALA A 175 18.78 -5.91 12.28
CA ALA A 175 17.36 -5.55 12.40
C ALA A 175 16.61 -5.70 11.07
N LEU A 176 17.20 -5.24 9.97
CA LEU A 176 16.64 -5.38 8.63
C LEU A 176 16.51 -6.85 8.23
N ILE A 177 17.52 -7.68 8.47
CA ILE A 177 17.46 -9.13 8.19
C ILE A 177 16.32 -9.78 9.00
N ALA A 178 16.20 -9.45 10.29
CA ALA A 178 15.12 -9.99 11.12
C ALA A 178 13.73 -9.57 10.60
N PHE A 179 13.58 -8.33 10.16
CA PHE A 179 12.36 -7.84 9.52
C PHE A 179 12.05 -8.58 8.22
N LEU A 180 13.03 -8.74 7.33
CA LEU A 180 12.87 -9.45 6.07
C LEU A 180 12.50 -10.93 6.29
N VAL A 181 13.08 -11.58 7.28
CA VAL A 181 12.70 -12.95 7.66
C VAL A 181 11.25 -13.01 8.15
N TRP A 182 10.86 -12.09 9.03
CA TRP A 182 9.48 -12.02 9.52
C TRP A 182 8.49 -11.80 8.37
N PHE A 183 8.79 -10.84 7.49
CA PHE A 183 7.97 -10.50 6.33
C PHE A 183 7.87 -11.67 5.34
N TYR A 184 8.98 -12.32 5.03
CA TYR A 184 9.02 -13.47 4.15
C TYR A 184 8.16 -14.64 4.68
N GLU A 185 8.29 -14.98 5.96
CA GLU A 185 7.48 -16.04 6.56
C GLU A 185 6.01 -15.64 6.65
N TRP A 186 5.71 -14.37 6.92
CA TRP A 186 4.36 -13.86 6.84
C TRP A 186 3.76 -14.02 5.45
N TYR A 187 4.48 -13.63 4.41
CA TYR A 187 4.04 -13.73 3.02
C TYR A 187 3.84 -15.20 2.60
N ARG A 188 4.81 -16.06 2.87
CA ARG A 188 4.76 -17.51 2.59
C ARG A 188 3.54 -18.18 3.22
N MET A 189 3.20 -17.79 4.44
CA MET A 189 2.03 -18.32 5.16
C MET A 189 0.71 -17.84 4.59
N HIS A 190 0.60 -16.57 4.21
CA HIS A 190 -0.63 -16.04 3.59
C HIS A 190 -0.84 -16.64 2.19
N LYS A 191 0.22 -16.84 1.41
CA LYS A 191 0.17 -17.58 0.14
C LYS A 191 -0.27 -19.04 0.33
N LYS A 192 0.21 -19.71 1.39
CA LYS A 192 -0.26 -21.06 1.75
C LYS A 192 -1.71 -21.08 2.23
N LYS A 193 -2.16 -20.09 3.01
CA LYS A 193 -3.57 -19.97 3.40
C LYS A 193 -4.47 -19.72 2.20
N MET A 194 -4.07 -18.90 1.23
CA MET A 194 -4.81 -18.76 -0.04
C MET A 194 -4.88 -20.07 -0.82
N LYS A 195 -3.78 -20.84 -0.90
CA LYS A 195 -3.78 -22.17 -1.55
C LYS A 195 -4.59 -23.21 -0.78
N LEU A 196 -4.56 -23.20 0.55
CA LEU A 196 -5.30 -24.14 1.41
C LEU A 196 -6.79 -23.79 1.49
N GLN A 197 -7.14 -22.50 1.49
CA GLN A 197 -8.52 -22.06 1.32
C GLN A 197 -9.00 -22.40 -0.09
N ALA A 198 -8.22 -22.18 -1.14
CA ALA A 198 -8.55 -22.68 -2.47
C ALA A 198 -8.72 -24.22 -2.50
N ALA A 199 -7.88 -24.97 -1.76
CA ALA A 199 -7.95 -26.43 -1.67
C ALA A 199 -9.15 -26.96 -0.84
N LEU A 200 -9.49 -26.31 0.29
CA LEU A 200 -10.66 -26.64 1.11
C LEU A 200 -11.95 -26.23 0.41
N VAL A 201 -11.93 -25.10 -0.31
CA VAL A 201 -13.01 -24.65 -1.21
C VAL A 201 -13.17 -25.67 -2.34
N THR A 202 -12.10 -26.25 -2.92
CA THR A 202 -12.25 -27.35 -3.89
C THR A 202 -12.71 -28.70 -3.30
N ALA A 203 -12.61 -28.92 -1.99
CA ALA A 203 -13.05 -30.18 -1.35
C ALA A 203 -14.47 -30.12 -0.75
N LEU A 204 -14.95 -28.92 -0.39
CA LEU A 204 -16.34 -28.70 0.07
C LEU A 204 -17.28 -28.22 -1.04
N ILE A 205 -16.77 -27.98 -2.25
CA ILE A 205 -17.59 -27.64 -3.41
C ILE A 205 -17.63 -28.79 -4.43
N PRO A 206 -18.35 -29.87 -4.08
CA PRO A 206 -19.25 -30.43 -5.08
C PRO A 206 -20.72 -30.04 -4.84
N LEU A 207 -21.06 -29.41 -3.70
CA LEU A 207 -22.47 -29.18 -3.33
C LEU A 207 -22.98 -27.74 -3.46
N PHE A 208 -22.16 -26.77 -3.90
CA PHE A 208 -22.57 -25.37 -4.03
C PHE A 208 -22.33 -24.72 -5.41
N PHE A 209 -21.88 -25.47 -6.43
CA PHE A 209 -21.73 -24.93 -7.80
C PHE A 209 -23.00 -25.01 -8.66
N ALA A 210 -24.19 -24.99 -8.05
CA ALA A 210 -25.43 -24.83 -8.78
C ALA A 210 -26.23 -23.67 -8.19
N SER A 211 -25.83 -22.44 -8.53
CA SER A 211 -26.76 -21.35 -8.90
C SER A 211 -26.03 -19.99 -8.96
N CYS A 212 -25.25 -19.76 -10.02
CA CYS A 212 -25.12 -18.40 -10.56
C CYS A 212 -26.08 -18.35 -11.75
N SER A 213 -27.31 -17.89 -11.53
CA SER A 213 -28.23 -17.65 -12.64
C SER A 213 -27.86 -16.34 -13.32
N ALA A 214 -27.48 -16.39 -14.60
CA ALA A 214 -27.41 -15.21 -15.46
C ALA A 214 -28.82 -14.62 -15.58
N LYS A 215 -29.10 -13.54 -14.84
CA LYS A 215 -30.39 -12.83 -14.85
C LYS A 215 -30.13 -11.34 -15.13
N PRO A 216 -31.07 -10.64 -15.79
CA PRO A 216 -31.01 -9.19 -15.95
C PRO A 216 -31.07 -8.47 -14.59
N GLU A 217 -30.53 -7.26 -14.53
CA GLU A 217 -30.52 -6.43 -13.32
C GLU A 217 -31.28 -5.11 -13.55
N PRO A 218 -32.18 -4.69 -12.63
CA PRO A 218 -32.85 -3.40 -12.75
C PRO A 218 -31.87 -2.22 -12.93
N PHE A 219 -32.31 -1.19 -13.66
CA PHE A 219 -31.48 -0.03 -13.95
C PHE A 219 -31.50 0.95 -12.77
N ASN A 220 -30.33 1.50 -12.44
CA ASN A 220 -30.19 2.57 -11.47
C ASN A 220 -30.11 3.92 -12.18
N TYR A 221 -31.22 4.65 -12.15
CA TYR A 221 -31.38 5.97 -12.76
C TYR A 221 -30.25 6.93 -12.37
N GLY A 222 -29.62 7.55 -13.36
CA GLY A 222 -28.55 8.55 -13.17
C GLY A 222 -27.24 7.99 -12.61
N LYS A 223 -27.13 6.67 -12.40
CA LYS A 223 -25.89 6.00 -11.95
C LYS A 223 -25.32 5.06 -13.01
N ASP A 224 -26.18 4.31 -13.69
CA ASP A 224 -25.74 3.36 -14.69
C ASP A 224 -25.27 4.09 -15.96
N ILE A 225 -24.24 3.53 -16.61
CA ILE A 225 -23.62 4.10 -17.81
C ILE A 225 -23.84 3.13 -18.96
N CYS A 226 -24.29 3.65 -20.11
CA CYS A 226 -24.43 2.88 -21.33
C CYS A 226 -23.07 2.35 -21.79
N TYR A 227 -22.98 1.03 -21.99
CA TYR A 227 -21.73 0.40 -22.38
C TYR A 227 -21.24 0.86 -23.76
N ASN A 228 -22.15 1.19 -24.69
CA ASN A 228 -21.78 1.56 -26.06
C ASN A 228 -21.39 3.04 -26.17
N CYS A 229 -22.29 3.97 -25.84
CA CYS A 229 -22.05 5.41 -26.01
C CYS A 229 -21.32 6.09 -24.83
N LYS A 230 -21.14 5.38 -23.71
CA LYS A 230 -20.52 5.88 -22.46
C LYS A 230 -21.25 7.05 -21.79
N MET A 231 -22.45 7.40 -22.25
CA MET A 231 -23.32 8.36 -21.57
C MET A 231 -24.10 7.69 -20.43
N GLY A 232 -24.51 8.47 -19.45
CA GLY A 232 -25.37 7.98 -18.36
C GLY A 232 -26.73 7.53 -18.89
N ILE A 233 -27.33 6.53 -18.25
CA ILE A 233 -28.67 6.06 -18.59
C ILE A 233 -29.70 7.03 -18.03
N ILE A 234 -30.42 7.71 -18.92
CA ILE A 234 -31.33 8.82 -18.59
C ILE A 234 -32.79 8.34 -18.64
N ASP A 235 -33.14 7.48 -19.59
CA ASP A 235 -34.52 6.98 -19.75
C ASP A 235 -34.55 5.46 -20.00
N PRO A 236 -34.62 4.63 -18.95
CA PRO A 236 -34.48 3.19 -19.06
C PRO A 236 -35.65 2.50 -19.75
N LYS A 237 -36.77 3.19 -20.04
CA LYS A 237 -37.85 2.57 -20.85
C LYS A 237 -37.42 2.27 -22.29
N PHE A 238 -36.29 2.84 -22.74
CA PHE A 238 -35.61 2.51 -24.00
C PHE A 238 -34.40 1.61 -23.79
N GLY A 239 -34.15 1.20 -22.55
CA GLY A 239 -32.94 0.50 -22.17
C GLY A 239 -32.94 -0.95 -22.59
N ALA A 240 -31.74 -1.52 -22.65
CA ALA A 240 -31.53 -2.92 -22.98
C ALA A 240 -30.34 -3.51 -22.22
N GLU A 241 -30.30 -4.83 -22.06
CA GLU A 241 -29.18 -5.54 -21.46
C GLU A 241 -28.72 -6.74 -22.27
N ILE A 242 -27.41 -6.95 -22.29
CA ILE A 242 -26.81 -8.23 -22.67
C ILE A 242 -26.23 -8.88 -21.41
N VAL A 243 -26.68 -10.09 -21.13
CA VAL A 243 -26.18 -10.94 -20.04
C VAL A 243 -25.34 -12.05 -20.65
N THR A 244 -24.07 -12.14 -20.26
CA THR A 244 -23.18 -13.23 -20.73
C THR A 244 -23.39 -14.52 -19.93
N LYS A 245 -22.97 -15.67 -20.48
CA LYS A 245 -22.94 -16.97 -19.79
C LYS A 245 -22.10 -16.96 -18.52
N LYS A 246 -21.13 -16.03 -18.42
CA LYS A 246 -20.31 -15.81 -17.23
C LYS A 246 -20.94 -14.83 -16.22
N GLY A 247 -22.16 -14.34 -16.48
CA GLY A 247 -22.88 -13.42 -15.59
C GLY A 247 -22.45 -11.96 -15.69
N LYS A 248 -21.59 -11.59 -16.65
CA LYS A 248 -21.27 -10.19 -16.92
C LYS A 248 -22.44 -9.50 -17.61
N LEU A 249 -22.84 -8.36 -17.08
CA LEU A 249 -23.93 -7.50 -17.58
C LEU A 249 -23.38 -6.33 -18.39
N TYR A 250 -24.07 -6.03 -19.49
CA TYR A 250 -23.82 -4.87 -20.33
C TYR A 250 -25.14 -4.11 -20.47
N LYS A 251 -25.21 -2.91 -19.90
CA LYS A 251 -26.41 -2.06 -19.93
C LYS A 251 -26.34 -1.03 -21.04
N PHE A 252 -27.47 -0.73 -21.66
CA PHE A 252 -27.59 0.24 -22.75
C PHE A 252 -28.73 1.20 -22.47
N ASP A 253 -28.50 2.49 -22.69
CA ASP A 253 -29.51 3.56 -22.58
C ASP A 253 -30.54 3.53 -23.73
N ASP A 254 -30.19 2.86 -24.83
CA ASP A 254 -31.02 2.76 -26.02
C ASP A 254 -30.83 1.39 -26.70
N ILE A 255 -31.91 0.78 -27.18
CA ILE A 255 -31.91 -0.50 -27.91
C ILE A 255 -30.93 -0.46 -29.09
N GLY A 256 -30.83 0.67 -29.82
CA GLY A 256 -29.89 0.79 -30.94
C GLY A 256 -28.42 0.74 -30.51
N CYS A 257 -28.09 1.22 -29.31
CA CYS A 257 -26.75 1.07 -28.74
C CYS A 257 -26.37 -0.38 -28.46
N MET A 258 -27.33 -1.19 -28.02
CA MET A 258 -27.13 -2.63 -27.84
C MET A 258 -26.86 -3.33 -29.18
N VAL A 259 -27.66 -3.02 -30.21
CA VAL A 259 -27.51 -3.61 -31.55
C VAL A 259 -26.16 -3.27 -32.17
N ARG A 260 -25.70 -2.01 -32.04
CA ARG A 260 -24.36 -1.62 -32.49
C ARG A 260 -23.25 -2.42 -31.82
N LEU A 261 -23.36 -2.69 -30.51
CA LEU A 261 -22.38 -3.54 -29.83
C LEU A 261 -22.43 -4.99 -30.31
N LEU A 262 -23.62 -5.54 -30.54
CA LEU A 262 -23.75 -6.89 -31.10
C LEU A 262 -23.13 -6.99 -32.50
N LYS A 263 -23.30 -5.97 -33.34
CA LYS A 263 -22.73 -5.91 -34.69
C LYS A 263 -21.22 -5.69 -34.71
N SER A 264 -20.66 -5.00 -33.73
CA SER A 264 -19.21 -4.76 -33.67
C SER A 264 -18.39 -6.02 -33.39
N GLY A 265 -19.03 -7.12 -32.98
CA GLY A 265 -18.34 -8.36 -32.61
C GLY A 265 -17.58 -8.27 -31.29
N SER A 266 -17.79 -7.21 -30.50
CA SER A 266 -17.13 -7.02 -29.20
C SER A 266 -17.54 -8.06 -28.14
N ILE A 267 -18.67 -8.75 -28.35
CA ILE A 267 -19.14 -9.88 -27.55
C ILE A 267 -19.45 -11.02 -28.53
N GLU A 268 -18.81 -12.16 -28.36
CA GLU A 268 -19.11 -13.33 -29.18
C GLU A 268 -20.52 -13.86 -28.86
N GLN A 269 -21.33 -14.13 -29.90
CA GLN A 269 -22.69 -14.68 -29.75
C GLN A 269 -22.74 -15.94 -28.86
N LYS A 270 -21.69 -16.78 -28.92
CA LYS A 270 -21.58 -18.00 -28.12
C LYS A 270 -21.46 -17.72 -26.61
N ASP A 271 -21.04 -16.52 -26.23
CA ASP A 271 -20.84 -16.12 -24.83
C ASP A 271 -22.05 -15.36 -24.25
N ILE A 272 -23.06 -15.06 -25.06
CA ILE A 272 -24.30 -14.42 -24.62
C ILE A 272 -25.25 -15.48 -24.06
N ALA A 273 -25.78 -15.23 -22.85
CA ALA A 273 -26.83 -16.04 -22.22
C ALA A 273 -28.22 -15.47 -22.53
N GLN A 274 -28.38 -14.15 -22.44
CA GLN A 274 -29.65 -13.45 -22.65
C GLN A 274 -29.41 -12.08 -23.29
N THR A 275 -30.33 -11.69 -24.16
CA THR A 275 -30.45 -10.33 -24.70
C THR A 275 -31.86 -9.86 -24.39
N VAL A 276 -31.99 -8.81 -23.59
CA VAL A 276 -33.28 -8.33 -23.10
C VAL A 276 -33.43 -6.84 -23.32
N VAL A 277 -34.67 -6.40 -23.42
CA VAL A 277 -35.07 -5.00 -23.59
C VAL A 277 -36.10 -4.65 -22.53
N ILE A 278 -36.15 -3.39 -22.11
CA ILE A 278 -37.13 -2.94 -21.13
C ILE A 278 -38.47 -2.73 -21.83
N ASN A 279 -39.54 -3.27 -21.24
CA ASN A 279 -40.90 -3.03 -21.67
C ASN A 279 -41.23 -1.54 -21.53
N TYR A 280 -41.60 -0.90 -22.62
CA TYR A 280 -41.88 0.53 -22.66
C TYR A 280 -43.02 0.94 -21.72
N GLU A 281 -44.00 0.06 -21.48
CA GLU A 281 -45.14 0.32 -20.60
C GLU A 281 -44.83 0.08 -19.12
N LYS A 282 -43.75 -0.65 -18.80
CA LYS A 282 -43.44 -1.09 -17.43
C LYS A 282 -41.94 -0.95 -17.12
N GLN A 283 -41.63 -0.07 -16.18
CA GLN A 283 -40.24 0.16 -15.76
C GLN A 283 -39.61 -1.11 -15.19
N ASN A 284 -38.36 -1.40 -15.60
CA ASN A 284 -37.58 -2.56 -15.16
C ASN A 284 -38.26 -3.93 -15.40
N ASP A 285 -39.24 -3.99 -16.29
CA ASP A 285 -39.81 -5.25 -16.81
C ASP A 285 -39.02 -5.65 -18.05
N PHE A 286 -38.31 -6.77 -17.98
CA PHE A 286 -37.41 -7.21 -19.05
C PHE A 286 -38.10 -8.20 -19.97
N LEU A 287 -38.10 -7.90 -21.26
CA LEU A 287 -38.59 -8.75 -22.33
C LEU A 287 -37.40 -9.37 -23.06
N ASP A 288 -37.45 -10.68 -23.31
CA ASP A 288 -36.53 -11.32 -24.24
C ASP A 288 -36.74 -10.72 -25.64
N VAL A 289 -35.66 -10.31 -26.31
CA VAL A 289 -35.76 -9.67 -27.63
C VAL A 289 -36.50 -10.52 -28.66
N LYS A 290 -36.49 -11.86 -28.54
CA LYS A 290 -37.20 -12.76 -29.45
C LYS A 290 -38.70 -12.84 -29.19
N LYS A 291 -39.14 -12.40 -28.01
CA LYS A 291 -40.56 -12.40 -27.60
C LYS A 291 -41.16 -10.99 -27.60
N ALA A 292 -40.33 -9.97 -27.68
CA ALA A 292 -40.77 -8.59 -27.77
C ALA A 292 -41.17 -8.23 -29.19
N SER A 293 -42.15 -7.34 -29.31
CA SER A 293 -42.45 -6.60 -30.53
C SER A 293 -41.91 -5.17 -30.38
N PHE A 294 -41.42 -4.58 -31.46
CA PHE A 294 -40.76 -3.28 -31.43
C PHE A 294 -41.55 -2.26 -32.25
N ALA A 295 -41.72 -1.07 -31.70
CA ALA A 295 -42.28 0.06 -32.45
C ALA A 295 -41.18 1.07 -32.72
N ALA A 296 -41.08 1.54 -33.96
CA ALA A 296 -40.19 2.63 -34.31
C ALA A 296 -40.96 3.82 -34.87
N SER A 297 -40.81 4.96 -34.24
CA SER A 297 -41.50 6.20 -34.59
C SER A 297 -40.75 7.39 -34.01
N ASN A 298 -40.60 8.46 -34.79
CA ASN A 298 -39.95 9.70 -34.34
C ASN A 298 -40.64 10.35 -33.14
N ILE A 299 -41.87 9.95 -32.80
CA ILE A 299 -42.60 10.40 -31.62
C ILE A 299 -41.98 9.84 -30.32
N LEU A 300 -41.29 8.70 -30.39
CA LEU A 300 -40.69 8.04 -29.21
C LEU A 300 -39.57 8.87 -28.58
N ARG A 301 -38.75 9.58 -29.38
CA ARG A 301 -37.64 10.43 -28.91
C ARG A 301 -36.73 9.73 -27.91
N SER A 302 -36.14 8.60 -28.31
CA SER A 302 -35.23 7.84 -27.45
C SER A 302 -33.89 8.59 -27.24
N PRO A 303 -33.15 8.34 -26.14
CA PRO A 303 -31.96 9.11 -25.77
C PRO A 303 -30.88 9.21 -26.86
N MET A 304 -30.72 8.15 -27.66
CA MET A 304 -29.74 8.09 -28.75
C MET A 304 -30.38 8.24 -30.14
N ASN A 305 -31.62 8.76 -30.19
CA ASN A 305 -32.37 9.10 -31.40
C ASN A 305 -32.62 7.92 -32.37
N PHE A 306 -32.51 6.67 -31.89
CA PHE A 306 -32.94 5.51 -32.67
C PHE A 306 -34.45 5.42 -32.77
N ASN A 307 -35.16 6.00 -31.79
CA ASN A 307 -36.60 6.13 -31.74
C ASN A 307 -37.33 4.79 -31.80
N ILE A 308 -36.84 3.82 -31.01
CA ILE A 308 -37.35 2.46 -30.92
C ILE A 308 -37.73 2.14 -29.48
N ALA A 309 -38.89 1.52 -29.29
CA ALA A 309 -39.38 1.03 -28.00
C ALA A 309 -39.83 -0.43 -28.12
N ALA A 310 -39.73 -1.19 -27.02
CA ALA A 310 -40.12 -2.60 -26.97
C ALA A 310 -41.42 -2.80 -26.19
N PHE A 311 -42.26 -3.71 -26.67
CA PHE A 311 -43.58 -4.04 -26.10
C PHE A 311 -43.75 -5.55 -25.95
N ALA A 312 -44.63 -5.95 -25.04
CA ALA A 312 -44.84 -7.35 -24.68
C ALA A 312 -45.52 -8.20 -25.77
N SER A 313 -46.28 -7.59 -26.68
CA SER A 313 -46.88 -8.26 -27.85
C SER A 313 -47.03 -7.30 -29.02
N GLU A 314 -47.21 -7.87 -30.21
CA GLU A 314 -47.53 -7.15 -31.45
C GLU A 314 -48.78 -6.29 -31.28
N GLU A 315 -49.84 -6.81 -30.66
CA GLU A 315 -51.09 -6.08 -30.46
C GLU A 315 -50.88 -4.79 -29.66
N VAL A 316 -50.00 -4.83 -28.64
CA VAL A 316 -49.66 -3.65 -27.83
C VAL A 316 -48.86 -2.65 -28.65
N ALA A 317 -47.87 -3.11 -29.44
CA ALA A 317 -47.10 -2.24 -30.31
C ALA A 317 -47.97 -1.57 -31.39
N THR A 318 -48.86 -2.33 -32.05
CA THR A 318 -49.81 -1.81 -33.04
C THR A 318 -50.77 -0.81 -32.41
N LYS A 319 -51.28 -1.10 -31.20
CA LYS A 319 -52.12 -0.15 -30.46
C LYS A 319 -51.38 1.13 -30.11
N PHE A 320 -50.11 1.03 -29.69
CA PHE A 320 -49.27 2.18 -29.41
C PHE A 320 -49.06 3.04 -30.67
N LEU A 321 -48.91 2.41 -31.83
CA LEU A 321 -48.72 3.06 -33.13
C LEU A 321 -50.03 3.55 -33.78
N SER A 322 -51.21 3.15 -33.29
CA SER A 322 -52.49 3.56 -33.87
C SER A 322 -52.64 5.09 -33.88
N GLY A 323 -52.87 5.65 -35.07
CA GLY A 323 -52.95 7.11 -35.28
C GLY A 323 -51.60 7.84 -35.22
N LYS A 324 -50.47 7.13 -35.18
CA LYS A 324 -49.11 7.68 -35.17
C LYS A 324 -48.34 7.24 -36.41
N ASN A 325 -47.40 8.07 -36.87
CA ASN A 325 -46.50 7.70 -37.97
C ASN A 325 -45.34 6.83 -37.44
N GLY A 326 -45.36 5.53 -37.70
CA GLY A 326 -44.34 4.58 -37.28
C GLY A 326 -44.62 3.15 -37.75
N ASN A 327 -43.61 2.29 -37.64
CA ASN A 327 -43.67 0.90 -38.09
C ASN A 327 -43.44 -0.03 -36.90
N GLU A 328 -44.21 -1.11 -36.84
CA GLU A 328 -43.93 -2.27 -36.01
C GLU A 328 -42.82 -3.10 -36.68
N MET A 329 -42.02 -3.81 -35.88
CA MET A 329 -40.97 -4.69 -36.37
C MET A 329 -40.64 -5.79 -35.39
N THR A 330 -40.18 -6.89 -35.96
CA THR A 330 -39.53 -7.99 -35.25
C THR A 330 -38.09 -7.65 -34.87
N TRP A 331 -37.50 -8.46 -33.98
CA TRP A 331 -36.09 -8.32 -33.63
C TRP A 331 -35.14 -8.42 -34.83
N ASP A 332 -35.40 -9.31 -35.79
CA ASP A 332 -34.52 -9.50 -36.95
C ASP A 332 -34.55 -8.29 -37.89
N GLU A 333 -35.72 -7.67 -38.07
CA GLU A 333 -35.88 -6.44 -38.85
C GLU A 333 -35.21 -5.25 -38.16
N LEU A 334 -35.40 -5.12 -36.85
CA LEU A 334 -34.72 -4.13 -36.03
C LEU A 334 -33.20 -4.28 -36.13
N TYR A 335 -32.70 -5.51 -35.96
CA TYR A 335 -31.28 -5.80 -36.03
C TYR A 335 -30.70 -5.43 -37.40
N LYS A 336 -31.42 -5.68 -38.50
CA LYS A 336 -30.99 -5.29 -39.85
C LYS A 336 -31.01 -3.77 -40.04
N ARG A 337 -32.00 -3.07 -39.49
CA ARG A 337 -32.21 -1.63 -39.65
C ARG A 337 -31.08 -0.77 -39.06
N ILE A 338 -30.52 -1.17 -37.92
CA ILE A 338 -29.50 -0.37 -37.22
C ILE A 338 -28.14 -0.57 -37.87
N GLU A 339 -27.55 0.48 -38.44
CA GLU A 339 -26.17 0.45 -38.97
C GLU A 339 -25.10 0.36 -37.87
#